data_AF-A0A3D5V3T3-F1
#
_entry.id   AF-A0A3D5V3T3-F1
#
_cell.length_a   1.000
_cell.length_b   1.000
_cell.length_c   1.000
_cell.angle_alpha   90.00
_cell.angle_beta   90.00
_cell.angle_gamma   90.00
#
_symmetry.space_group_name_H-M   'P 1'
#
loop_
_entity.id
_entity.type
_entity.pdbx_description
1 polymer ?
#
loop_
_entity_poly.entity_id
_entity_poly.type
_entity_poly.pdbx_seq_one_letter_code
_entity_poly.pdbx_strand_id
1 'polypeptide(L)'
;MFDKLPSITSFISRDRNIGRLLGVALFILIILSILNPGLFLTVSNFKSMAYQLPEFGLLAMAIMIALLTGGIDLSAVGIANLSGVLAALTMIRFIPQGAAGWQITLVIGAAVALGLVIGAICGAINGFLIGRIGIPAILATLGTMQLFTGISIIITKGYAVLGLPDAFLYFG
;
A
#
# COMPACT_ATOMS: atom_id res chain seq x y z
N MET A 1 -19.25 29.10 -20.44
CA MET A 1 -17.82 28.77 -20.60
C MET A 1 -17.55 27.32 -20.17
N PHE A 2 -18.36 26.35 -20.62
CA PHE A 2 -18.22 24.93 -20.21
C PHE A 2 -18.58 23.92 -21.33
N ASP A 3 -18.48 24.30 -22.62
CA ASP A 3 -19.06 23.48 -23.71
C ASP A 3 -18.06 22.68 -24.56
N LYS A 4 -16.84 22.41 -24.07
CA LYS A 4 -15.91 21.51 -24.79
C LYS A 4 -15.11 20.62 -23.84
N LEU A 5 -15.79 19.78 -23.07
CA LEU A 5 -15.15 18.57 -22.57
C LEU A 5 -14.87 17.67 -23.79
N PRO A 6 -13.61 17.28 -24.05
CA PRO A 6 -13.30 16.38 -25.16
C PRO A 6 -14.05 15.06 -24.95
N SER A 7 -14.77 14.59 -25.98
CA SER A 7 -15.47 13.30 -25.92
C SER A 7 -14.46 12.18 -25.64
N ILE A 8 -14.86 11.18 -24.84
CA ILE A 8 -14.02 10.02 -24.47
C ILE A 8 -13.40 9.36 -25.72
N THR A 9 -14.15 9.32 -26.83
CA THR A 9 -13.70 8.84 -28.13
C THR A 9 -12.55 9.65 -28.72
N SER A 10 -12.55 10.97 -28.57
CA SER A 10 -11.47 11.85 -29.05
C SER A 10 -10.17 11.75 -28.25
N PHE A 11 -10.22 11.31 -27.00
CA PHE A 11 -9.02 11.08 -26.17
C PHE A 11 -8.35 9.74 -26.52
N ILE A 12 -9.16 8.70 -26.74
CA ILE A 12 -8.69 7.36 -27.16
C ILE A 12 -8.09 7.38 -28.57
N SER A 13 -8.65 8.17 -29.50
CA SER A 13 -8.15 8.25 -30.88
C SER A 13 -6.92 9.15 -31.04
N ARG A 14 -6.54 9.91 -30.01
CA ARG A 14 -5.44 10.88 -30.07
C ARG A 14 -4.09 10.26 -29.75
N ASP A 15 -4.06 9.22 -28.91
CA ASP A 15 -2.85 8.46 -28.59
C ASP A 15 -2.99 6.99 -28.98
N ARG A 16 -2.24 6.59 -30.02
CA ARG A 16 -2.18 5.20 -30.50
C ARG A 16 -1.76 4.21 -29.40
N ASN A 17 -1.05 4.70 -28.39
CA ASN A 17 -0.65 3.93 -27.22
C ASN A 17 -1.82 3.58 -26.29
N ILE A 18 -2.80 4.47 -26.12
CA ILE A 18 -3.98 4.21 -25.30
C ILE A 18 -4.81 3.07 -25.91
N GLY A 19 -5.01 3.11 -27.24
CA GLY A 19 -5.69 2.02 -27.95
C GLY A 19 -4.97 0.66 -27.80
N ARG A 20 -3.63 0.64 -27.83
CA ARG A 20 -2.84 -0.57 -27.59
C ARG A 20 -2.98 -1.09 -26.16
N LEU A 21 -2.89 -0.20 -25.16
CA LEU A 21 -3.05 -0.57 -23.75
C LEU A 21 -4.45 -1.13 -23.47
N LEU A 22 -5.50 -0.50 -24.02
CA LEU A 22 -6.87 -1.01 -23.92
C LEU A 22 -7.02 -2.35 -24.62
N GLY A 23 -6.42 -2.52 -25.79
CA GLY A 23 -6.42 -3.80 -26.51
C GLY A 23 -5.74 -4.92 -25.71
N VAL A 24 -4.57 -4.65 -25.13
CA VAL A 24 -3.86 -5.61 -24.26
C VAL A 24 -4.67 -5.92 -23.00
N ALA A 25 -5.27 -4.90 -22.36
CA ALA A 25 -6.10 -5.09 -21.18
C ALA A 25 -7.32 -5.99 -21.47
N LEU A 26 -8.03 -5.74 -22.58
CA LEU A 26 -9.16 -6.56 -23.02
C LEU A 26 -8.73 -7.99 -23.37
N PHE A 27 -7.61 -8.14 -24.06
CA PHE A 27 -7.05 -9.44 -24.40
C PHE A 27 -6.73 -10.28 -23.15
N ILE A 28 -6.05 -9.68 -22.16
CA ILE A 28 -5.76 -10.32 -20.88
C ILE A 28 -7.05 -10.66 -20.13
N LEU A 29 -8.02 -9.75 -20.10
CA LEU A 29 -9.30 -9.97 -19.43
C LEU A 29 -10.03 -11.18 -20.02
N ILE A 30 -10.12 -11.28 -21.35
CA ILE A 30 -10.77 -12.41 -22.03
C ILE A 30 -10.02 -13.72 -21.74
N ILE A 31 -8.70 -13.74 -21.87
CA ILE A 31 -7.90 -14.94 -21.63
C ILE A 31 -8.02 -15.43 -20.19
N LEU A 32 -7.88 -14.53 -19.21
CA LEU A 32 -7.98 -14.91 -17.80
C LEU A 32 -9.39 -15.33 -17.41
N SER A 33 -10.42 -14.78 -18.06
CA SER A 33 -11.81 -15.22 -17.88
C SER A 33 -12.04 -16.64 -18.38
N ILE A 34 -11.39 -17.03 -19.47
CA ILE A 34 -11.48 -18.38 -20.03
C ILE A 34 -10.64 -19.38 -19.23
N LEU A 35 -9.43 -18.97 -18.81
CA LEU A 35 -8.51 -19.84 -18.07
C LEU A 35 -8.95 -20.09 -16.62
N ASN A 36 -9.61 -19.12 -15.97
CA ASN A 36 -10.09 -19.23 -14.60
C ASN A 36 -11.59 -18.91 -14.49
N PRO A 37 -12.46 -19.74 -15.11
CA PRO A 37 -13.90 -19.52 -15.11
C PRO A 37 -14.42 -19.62 -13.67
N GLY A 38 -15.16 -18.60 -13.23
CA GLY A 38 -15.76 -18.55 -11.90
C GLY A 38 -14.85 -18.04 -10.77
N LEU A 39 -13.59 -17.67 -11.04
CA LEU A 39 -12.72 -16.97 -10.08
C LEU A 39 -12.38 -15.55 -10.54
N PHE A 40 -12.00 -15.40 -11.83
CA PHE A 40 -11.51 -14.13 -12.35
C PHE A 40 -12.61 -13.06 -12.50
N LEU A 41 -13.70 -13.36 -13.22
CA LEU A 41 -14.85 -12.46 -13.38
C LEU A 41 -15.87 -12.60 -12.25
N THR A 42 -15.41 -12.55 -11.00
CA THR A 42 -16.30 -12.58 -9.84
C THR A 42 -16.40 -11.23 -9.17
N VAL A 43 -17.58 -10.93 -8.63
CA VAL A 43 -17.80 -9.73 -7.80
C VAL A 43 -16.82 -9.73 -6.62
N SER A 44 -16.49 -10.90 -6.08
CA SER A 44 -15.50 -11.04 -5.00
C SER A 44 -14.12 -10.55 -5.44
N ASN A 45 -13.63 -10.99 -6.61
CA ASN A 45 -12.32 -10.56 -7.12
C ASN A 45 -12.28 -9.05 -7.37
N PHE A 46 -13.31 -8.48 -8.02
CA PHE A 46 -13.39 -7.04 -8.23
C PHE A 46 -13.50 -6.25 -6.92
N LYS A 47 -14.22 -6.76 -5.91
CA LYS A 47 -14.25 -6.16 -4.56
C LYS A 47 -12.85 -6.17 -3.94
N SER A 48 -12.17 -7.31 -3.93
CA SER A 48 -10.80 -7.41 -3.39
C SER A 48 -9.83 -6.46 -4.09
N MET A 49 -9.94 -6.28 -5.41
CA MET A 49 -9.15 -5.29 -6.14
C MET A 49 -9.53 -3.85 -5.75
N ALA A 50 -10.83 -3.57 -5.61
CA ALA A 50 -11.32 -2.26 -5.21
C ALA A 50 -10.87 -1.85 -3.81
N TYR A 51 -10.73 -2.79 -2.86
CA TYR A 51 -10.18 -2.52 -1.53
C TYR A 51 -8.66 -2.19 -1.56
N GLN A 52 -7.90 -2.74 -2.51
CA GLN A 52 -6.45 -2.48 -2.64
C GLN A 52 -6.13 -1.16 -3.36
N LEU A 53 -7.01 -0.68 -4.24
CA LEU A 53 -6.77 0.54 -5.01
C LEU A 53 -6.54 1.79 -4.15
N PRO A 54 -7.34 2.07 -3.10
CA PRO A 54 -7.10 3.19 -2.19
C PRO A 54 -5.72 3.14 -1.51
N GLU A 55 -5.26 1.94 -1.14
CA GLU A 55 -3.94 1.74 -0.52
C GLU A 55 -2.81 2.17 -1.46
N PHE A 56 -2.84 1.70 -2.72
CA PHE A 56 -1.86 2.13 -3.73
C PHE A 56 -1.97 3.62 -4.04
N GLY A 57 -3.18 4.19 -4.05
CA GLY A 57 -3.39 5.62 -4.23
C GLY A 57 -2.76 6.45 -3.12
N LEU A 58 -2.90 6.03 -1.86
CA LEU A 58 -2.32 6.71 -0.71
C LEU A 58 -0.79 6.61 -0.70
N LEU A 59 -0.24 5.44 -1.01
CA LEU A 59 1.21 5.26 -1.16
C LEU A 59 1.75 6.11 -2.32
N ALA A 60 1.06 6.19 -3.46
CA ALA A 60 1.47 7.03 -4.58
C ALA A 60 1.52 8.51 -4.19
N MET A 61 0.56 9.00 -3.40
CA MET A 61 0.59 10.38 -2.88
C MET A 61 1.79 10.61 -1.95
N ALA A 62 2.13 9.64 -1.09
CA ALA A 62 3.31 9.74 -0.22
C ALA A 62 4.61 9.84 -1.04
N ILE A 63 4.77 8.99 -2.06
CA ILE A 63 5.93 9.01 -2.97
C ILE A 63 5.99 10.32 -3.76
N MET A 64 4.84 10.87 -4.16
CA MET A 64 4.76 12.16 -4.86
C MET A 64 5.37 13.31 -4.04
N ILE A 65 5.17 13.33 -2.72
CA ILE A 65 5.75 14.36 -1.85
C ILE A 65 7.28 14.29 -1.90
N ALA A 66 7.87 13.09 -1.87
CA ALA A 66 9.31 12.92 -2.04
C ALA A 66 9.79 13.33 -3.44
N LEU A 67 9.01 13.02 -4.48
CA LEU A 67 9.32 13.42 -5.86
C LEU A 67 9.45 14.94 -5.99
N LEU A 68 8.58 15.69 -5.33
CA LEU A 68 8.61 17.16 -5.34
C LEU A 68 9.86 17.75 -4.69
N THR A 69 10.51 17.03 -3.77
CA THR A 69 11.77 17.47 -3.14
C THR A 69 13.02 17.08 -3.95
N GLY A 70 12.83 16.45 -5.12
CA GLY A 70 13.91 16.09 -6.05
C GLY A 70 14.49 14.69 -5.84
N GLY A 71 13.91 13.88 -4.95
CA GLY A 71 14.29 12.49 -4.73
C GLY A 71 13.16 11.52 -5.10
N ILE A 72 13.48 10.27 -5.43
CA ILE A 72 12.47 9.21 -5.53
C ILE A 72 12.53 8.39 -4.25
N ASP A 73 11.40 8.24 -3.56
CA ASP A 73 11.29 7.41 -2.36
C ASP A 73 10.54 6.10 -2.65
N LEU A 74 11.28 5.00 -2.80
CA LEU A 74 10.70 3.66 -2.92
C LEU A 74 10.44 3.00 -1.56
N SER A 75 11.01 3.55 -0.48
CA SER A 75 10.95 2.93 0.84
C SER A 75 9.57 3.00 1.48
N ALA A 76 8.69 3.90 1.01
CA ALA A 76 7.32 4.06 1.50
C ALA A 76 6.54 2.73 1.60
N VAL A 77 6.72 1.83 0.62
CA VAL A 77 6.09 0.50 0.62
C VAL A 77 6.67 -0.40 1.73
N GLY A 78 7.99 -0.43 1.88
CA GLY A 78 8.66 -1.20 2.93
C GLY A 78 8.33 -0.68 4.34
N ILE A 79 8.21 0.65 4.49
CA ILE A 79 7.82 1.31 5.74
C ILE A 79 6.37 0.97 6.08
N ALA A 80 5.44 1.06 5.11
CA ALA A 80 4.04 0.71 5.32
C ALA A 80 3.88 -0.77 5.73
N ASN A 81 4.64 -1.66 5.09
CA ASN A 81 4.65 -3.08 5.46
C ASN A 81 5.15 -3.30 6.90
N LEU A 82 6.28 -2.70 7.27
CA LEU A 82 6.85 -2.84 8.61
C LEU A 82 5.95 -2.24 9.70
N SER A 83 5.42 -1.04 9.47
CA SER A 83 4.51 -0.38 10.42
C SER A 83 3.20 -1.15 10.57
N GLY A 84 2.64 -1.67 9.47
CA GLY A 84 1.43 -2.50 9.46
C GLY A 84 1.61 -3.81 10.22
N VAL A 85 2.71 -4.53 9.96
CA VAL A 85 3.04 -5.79 10.68
C VAL A 85 3.19 -5.55 12.17
N LEU A 86 3.93 -4.51 12.57
CA LEU A 86 4.15 -4.20 13.99
C LEU A 86 2.87 -3.73 14.69
N ALA A 87 2.01 -2.97 14.01
CA ALA A 87 0.69 -2.61 14.52
C ALA A 87 -0.20 -3.85 14.70
N ALA A 88 -0.26 -4.72 13.68
CA ALA A 88 -1.06 -5.96 13.73
C ALA A 88 -0.61 -6.90 14.85
N LEU A 89 0.71 -7.10 15.00
CA LEU A 89 1.26 -7.92 16.09
C LEU A 89 1.00 -7.34 17.47
N THR A 90 1.03 -6.01 17.58
CA THR A 90 0.65 -5.31 18.82
C THR A 90 -0.80 -5.60 19.16
N MET A 91 -1.73 -5.47 18.21
CA MET A 91 -3.15 -5.76 18.44
C MET A 91 -3.36 -7.22 18.89
N ILE A 92 -2.75 -8.18 18.18
CA ILE A 92 -2.92 -9.61 18.48
C ILE A 92 -2.36 -9.98 19.86
N ARG A 93 -1.22 -9.38 20.26
CA ARG A 93 -0.57 -9.73 21.53
C ARG A 93 -1.18 -9.04 22.74
N PHE A 94 -1.66 -7.80 22.58
CA PHE A 94 -2.06 -6.95 23.69
C PHE A 94 -3.58 -6.84 23.88
N ILE A 95 -4.39 -7.48 23.03
CA ILE A 95 -5.84 -7.57 23.25
C ILE A 95 -6.15 -8.87 24.01
N PRO A 96 -6.54 -8.81 25.28
CA PRO A 96 -6.89 -9.99 26.07
C PRO A 96 -8.14 -10.70 25.52
N GLN A 97 -8.19 -12.01 25.72
CA GLN A 97 -9.42 -12.78 25.49
C GLN A 97 -10.52 -12.27 26.43
N GLY A 98 -11.65 -11.81 25.88
CA GLY A 98 -12.74 -11.20 26.65
C GLY A 98 -12.56 -9.72 26.99
N ALA A 99 -11.67 -9.02 26.29
CA ALA A 99 -11.48 -7.58 26.45
C ALA A 99 -12.80 -6.79 26.28
N ALA A 100 -13.05 -5.84 27.17
CA ALA A 100 -14.15 -4.90 27.02
C ALA A 100 -13.90 -3.98 25.80
N GLY A 101 -14.98 -3.49 25.17
CA GLY A 101 -14.87 -2.68 23.94
C GLY A 101 -13.93 -1.47 24.07
N TRP A 102 -13.87 -0.84 25.24
CA TRP A 102 -12.96 0.28 25.49
C TRP A 102 -11.48 -0.13 25.48
N GLN A 103 -11.15 -1.33 25.95
CA GLN A 103 -9.77 -1.85 25.97
C GLN A 103 -9.29 -2.15 24.55
N ILE A 104 -10.17 -2.73 23.72
CA ILE A 104 -9.90 -3.00 22.31
C ILE A 104 -9.58 -1.70 21.57
N THR A 105 -10.41 -0.67 21.74
CA THR A 105 -10.19 0.64 21.10
C THR A 105 -8.88 1.29 21.55
N LEU A 106 -8.53 1.21 22.84
CA LEU A 106 -7.26 1.75 23.35
C LEU A 106 -6.04 1.05 22.72
N VAL A 107 -6.07 -0.28 22.64
CA VAL A 107 -4.96 -1.04 22.04
C VAL A 107 -4.85 -0.76 20.54
N ILE A 108 -5.99 -0.63 19.83
CA ILE A 108 -5.99 -0.22 18.42
C ILE A 108 -5.34 1.17 18.28
N GLY A 109 -5.74 2.15 19.10
CA GLY A 109 -5.14 3.49 19.08
C GLY A 109 -3.64 3.48 19.36
N ALA A 110 -3.19 2.68 20.32
CA ALA A 110 -1.78 2.50 20.62
C ALA A 110 -1.01 1.84 19.46
N ALA A 111 -1.59 0.85 18.79
CA ALA A 111 -1.00 0.19 17.63
C ALA A 111 -0.88 1.14 16.42
N VAL A 112 -1.87 2.00 16.18
CA VAL A 112 -1.80 3.04 15.15
C VAL A 112 -0.71 4.07 15.48
N ALA A 113 -0.66 4.53 16.73
CA ALA A 113 0.39 5.45 17.18
C ALA A 113 1.80 4.84 17.03
N LEU A 114 1.97 3.56 17.36
CA LEU A 114 3.20 2.82 17.13
C LEU A 114 3.57 2.79 15.65
N GLY A 115 2.61 2.50 14.77
CA GLY A 115 2.82 2.51 13.32
C GLY A 115 3.32 3.87 12.79
N LEU A 116 2.73 4.97 13.29
CA LEU A 116 3.16 6.33 12.95
C LEU A 116 4.59 6.63 13.43
N VAL A 117 4.93 6.21 14.66
CA VAL A 117 6.28 6.38 15.22
C VAL A 117 7.31 5.61 14.40
N ILE A 118 7.01 4.36 14.03
CA ILE A 118 7.88 3.55 13.16
C ILE A 118 8.07 4.24 11.81
N GLY A 119 6.98 4.71 11.21
CA GLY A 119 7.02 5.44 9.95
C GLY A 119 7.91 6.69 10.01
N ALA A 120 7.77 7.48 11.07
CA ALA A 120 8.59 8.67 11.30
C ALA A 120 10.08 8.32 11.48
N ILE A 121 10.39 7.27 12.24
CA ILE A 121 11.78 6.82 12.45
C ILE A 121 12.39 6.35 11.13
N CYS A 122 11.70 5.49 10.37
CA CYS A 122 12.18 5.00 9.09
C CYS A 122 12.35 6.13 8.07
N GLY A 123 11.41 7.07 8.02
CA GLY A 123 11.51 8.27 7.19
C GLY A 123 12.70 9.16 7.57
N ALA A 124 12.94 9.35 8.87
CA ALA A 124 14.08 10.10 9.37
C ALA A 124 15.42 9.43 9.01
N ILE A 125 15.49 8.10 9.04
CA ILE A 125 16.68 7.36 8.57
C ILE A 125 16.96 7.68 7.09
N ASN A 126 15.94 7.61 6.22
CA ASN A 126 16.12 7.97 4.80
C ASN A 126 16.50 9.44 4.62
N GLY A 127 15.85 10.34 5.34
CA GLY A 127 16.18 11.78 5.32
C GLY A 127 17.63 12.04 5.75
N PHE A 128 18.14 11.31 6.74
CA PHE A 128 19.52 11.41 7.19
C PHE A 128 20.52 10.86 6.15
N LEU A 129 20.25 9.69 5.56
CA LEU A 129 21.09 9.08 4.52
C LEU A 129 21.22 9.99 3.29
N ILE A 130 20.11 10.59 2.87
CA ILE A 130 20.07 11.43 1.67
C ILE A 130 20.61 12.83 1.98
N GLY A 131 20.08 13.48 3.03
CA GLY A 131 20.36 14.88 3.34
C GLY A 131 21.72 15.12 3.98
N ARG A 132 22.27 14.17 4.75
CA ARG A 132 23.53 14.36 5.47
C ARG A 132 24.69 13.57 4.89
N ILE A 133 24.47 12.31 4.52
CA ILE A 133 25.52 11.43 3.97
C ILE A 133 25.68 11.65 2.46
N GLY A 134 24.65 12.12 1.77
CA GLY A 134 24.71 12.42 0.33
C GLY A 134 24.55 11.19 -0.55
N ILE A 135 23.91 10.12 -0.04
CA ILE A 135 23.60 8.93 -0.84
C ILE A 135 22.51 9.29 -1.86
N PRO A 136 22.63 8.88 -3.14
CA PRO A 136 21.56 9.07 -4.12
C PRO A 136 20.22 8.49 -3.62
N ALA A 137 19.14 9.28 -3.71
CA ALA A 137 17.84 8.97 -3.09
C ALA A 137 17.27 7.60 -3.48
N ILE A 138 17.36 7.23 -4.76
CA ILE A 138 16.89 5.93 -5.25
C ILE A 138 17.66 4.78 -4.58
N LEU A 139 18.98 4.89 -4.44
CA LEU A 139 19.81 3.84 -3.85
C LEU A 139 19.56 3.71 -2.35
N ALA A 140 19.45 4.84 -1.64
CA ALA A 140 19.14 4.86 -0.22
C ALA A 140 17.78 4.20 0.05
N THR A 141 16.75 4.61 -0.71
CA THR A 141 15.37 4.18 -0.47
C THR A 141 15.09 2.75 -0.95
N LEU A 142 15.73 2.29 -2.02
CA LEU A 142 15.72 0.86 -2.40
C LEU A 142 16.38 0.00 -1.32
N GLY A 143 17.55 0.42 -0.82
CA GLY A 143 18.26 -0.32 0.22
C GLY A 143 17.47 -0.43 1.51
N THR A 144 16.91 0.69 1.98
CA THR A 144 16.08 0.71 3.19
C THR A 144 14.75 0.00 3.00
N MET A 145 14.12 0.08 1.81
CA MET A 145 12.93 -0.71 1.48
C MET A 145 13.18 -2.20 1.71
N GLN A 146 14.29 -2.72 1.19
CA GLN A 146 14.63 -4.14 1.34
C GLN A 146 14.98 -4.49 2.77
N LEU A 147 15.67 -3.60 3.50
CA LEU A 147 15.96 -3.78 4.91
C LEU A 147 14.67 -3.85 5.75
N PHE A 148 13.75 -2.90 5.59
CA PHE A 148 12.49 -2.88 6.33
C PHE A 148 11.62 -4.08 5.97
N THR A 149 11.55 -4.45 4.69
CA THR A 149 10.84 -5.65 4.23
C THR A 149 11.44 -6.92 4.82
N GLY A 150 12.78 -7.03 4.83
CA GLY A 150 13.48 -8.16 5.43
C GLY A 150 13.22 -8.29 6.93
N ILE A 151 13.20 -7.18 7.66
CA ILE A 151 12.82 -7.15 9.09
C ILE A 151 11.39 -7.68 9.26
N SER A 152 10.43 -7.19 8.47
CA SER A 152 9.05 -7.67 8.50
C SER A 152 8.95 -9.17 8.25
N ILE A 153 9.70 -9.70 7.27
CA ILE A 153 9.72 -11.13 6.96
C ILE A 153 10.27 -11.94 8.14
N ILE A 154 11.36 -11.50 8.77
CA ILE A 154 11.95 -12.18 9.93
C ILE A 154 10.95 -12.22 11.09
N ILE A 155 10.27 -11.11 11.36
CA ILE A 155 9.30 -11.01 12.46
C ILE A 155 8.08 -11.91 12.21
N THR A 156 7.57 -11.92 10.98
CA THR A 156 6.40 -12.72 10.57
C THR A 156 6.74 -14.18 10.25
N LYS A 157 8.03 -14.52 10.17
CA LYS A 157 8.54 -15.79 9.62
C LYS A 157 8.02 -16.07 8.19
N GLY A 158 7.69 -15.02 7.44
CA GLY A 158 7.11 -15.11 6.09
C GLY A 158 5.63 -15.48 6.03
N TYR A 159 4.94 -15.59 7.16
CA TYR A 159 3.50 -15.87 7.19
C TYR A 159 2.67 -14.58 7.22
N ALA A 160 1.46 -14.64 6.67
CA ALA A 160 0.49 -13.56 6.82
C ALA A 160 0.08 -13.40 8.30
N VAL A 161 -0.01 -12.15 8.77
CA VAL A 161 -0.49 -11.85 10.11
C VAL A 161 -2.03 -11.91 10.11
N LEU A 162 -2.59 -12.92 10.76
CA LEU A 162 -4.03 -13.19 10.82
C LEU A 162 -4.57 -13.02 12.25
N GLY A 163 -5.89 -12.89 12.39
CA GLY A 163 -6.55 -12.80 13.70
C GLY A 163 -6.65 -11.39 14.26
N LEU A 164 -6.82 -10.39 13.38
CA LEU A 164 -7.08 -9.02 13.81
C LEU A 164 -8.47 -8.89 14.44
N PRO A 165 -8.67 -7.97 15.39
CA PRO A 165 -9.97 -7.74 16.02
C PRO A 165 -11.03 -7.27 15.01
N ASP A 166 -12.26 -7.75 15.13
CA ASP A 166 -13.38 -7.34 14.25
C ASP A 166 -13.63 -5.83 14.25
N ALA A 167 -13.41 -5.19 15.40
CA ALA A 167 -13.51 -3.73 15.53
C ALA A 167 -12.52 -2.97 14.64
N PHE A 168 -11.34 -3.54 14.36
CA PHE A 168 -10.38 -2.98 13.42
C PHE A 168 -10.76 -3.30 11.97
N LEU A 169 -11.24 -4.53 11.73
CA LEU A 169 -11.69 -4.97 10.40
C LEU A 169 -12.91 -4.19 9.89
N TYR A 170 -13.74 -3.63 10.76
CA TYR A 170 -14.87 -2.77 10.34
C TYR A 170 -14.43 -1.47 9.63
N PHE A 171 -13.24 -0.95 9.94
CA PHE A 171 -12.70 0.26 9.31
C PHE A 171 -12.01 0.00 7.96
N GLY A 172 -11.73 -1.27 7.64
CA GLY A 172 -11.10 -1.71 6.40
C GLY A 172 -12.07 -2.40 5.45
#